data_AF-X1JGF6-F1
#
_entry.id   AF-X1JGF6-F1
#
_cell.length_a   1.000
_cell.length_b   1.000
_cell.length_c   1.000
_cell.angle_alpha   90.00
_cell.angle_beta   90.00
_cell.angle_gamma   90.00
#
_symmetry.space_group_name_H-M   'P 1'
#
loop_
_entity.id
_entity.type
_entity.pdbx_description
1 polymer ?
#
loop_
_entity_poly.entity_id
_entity_poly.type
_entity_poly.pdbx_seq_one_letter_code
_entity_poly.pdbx_strand_id
1 'polypeptide(L)'
;FDRALSINADAIWPQFGKVRVYYLSTGDTEKARALLETLPSLRFNDYWWILNGMLERNFQGVLGRLDSLSYDVAEGEYFNFYKHLAYAMVYQAMNNQALVKSHAEGARIALEEALREHPEDSRIHASLGLAYAYLGRKDEAIREGKRAVSLYPLSKDAYGAPHYVNSLAMIYTVVGEYEEAINQLEYLMSIESGDIVSIPVLRLDPMWDPLRQHPRFQSLLEEN
;
A
#
# COMPACT_ATOMS: atom_id res chain seq x y z
N PHE A 1 1.55 -14.63 17.24
CA PHE A 1 0.30 -13.95 17.64
C PHE A 1 -0.60 -14.80 18.53
N ASP A 2 -0.80 -16.08 18.25
CA ASP A 2 -1.72 -16.93 19.04
C ASP A 2 -1.36 -17.02 20.53
N ARG A 3 -0.06 -17.04 20.87
CA ARG A 3 0.37 -16.98 22.27
C ARG A 3 0.00 -15.67 22.97
N ALA A 4 0.11 -14.53 22.30
CA ALA A 4 -0.29 -13.23 22.85
C ALA A 4 -1.82 -13.13 22.99
N LEU A 5 -2.57 -13.61 21.98
CA LEU A 5 -4.03 -13.65 22.01
C LEU A 5 -4.59 -14.64 23.04
N SER A 6 -3.84 -15.71 23.36
CA SER A 6 -4.21 -16.62 24.46
C SER A 6 -4.09 -15.98 25.85
N ILE A 7 -3.33 -14.88 25.97
CA ILE A 7 -3.14 -14.12 27.21
C ILE A 7 -4.15 -12.97 27.29
N ASN A 8 -4.35 -12.25 26.17
CA ASN A 8 -5.37 -11.22 26.04
C ASN A 8 -5.97 -11.29 24.63
N ALA A 9 -7.18 -11.85 24.52
CA ALA A 9 -7.86 -12.03 23.26
C ALA A 9 -8.23 -10.71 22.57
N ASP A 10 -8.39 -9.63 23.35
CA ASP A 10 -8.81 -8.30 22.89
C ASP A 10 -7.62 -7.38 22.58
N ALA A 11 -6.39 -7.90 22.60
CA ALA A 11 -5.20 -7.13 22.27
C ALA A 11 -5.18 -6.77 20.77
N ILE A 12 -5.51 -5.51 20.48
CA ILE A 12 -5.71 -4.97 19.13
C ILE A 12 -4.48 -5.13 18.21
N TRP A 13 -3.26 -4.84 18.71
CA TRP A 13 -2.04 -4.93 17.89
C TRP A 13 -1.71 -6.36 17.43
N PRO A 14 -1.74 -7.39 18.31
CA PRO A 14 -1.68 -8.78 17.89
C PRO A 14 -2.75 -9.22 16.89
N GLN A 15 -3.98 -8.69 16.99
CA GLN A 15 -5.05 -9.00 16.04
C GLN A 15 -4.74 -8.44 14.65
N PHE A 16 -4.25 -7.20 14.53
CA PHE A 16 -3.80 -6.65 13.24
C PHE A 16 -2.61 -7.41 12.66
N GLY A 17 -1.67 -7.83 13.50
CA GLY A 17 -0.58 -8.72 13.07
C GLY A 17 -1.11 -10.04 12.48
N LYS A 18 -2.18 -10.60 13.05
CA LYS A 18 -2.82 -11.82 12.56
C LYS A 18 -3.56 -11.61 11.23
N VAL A 19 -4.23 -10.47 11.04
CA VAL A 19 -4.82 -10.08 9.75
C VAL A 19 -3.76 -10.14 8.64
N ARG A 20 -2.59 -9.53 8.88
CA ARG A 20 -1.47 -9.52 7.93
C ARG A 20 -0.98 -10.92 7.61
N VAL A 21 -0.78 -11.75 8.64
CA VAL A 21 -0.31 -13.14 8.45
C VAL A 21 -1.22 -13.93 7.52
N TYR A 22 -2.55 -13.76 7.58
CA TYR A 22 -3.46 -14.54 6.75
C TYR A 22 -3.20 -14.35 5.24
N TYR A 23 -3.10 -13.12 4.75
CA TYR A 23 -2.83 -12.90 3.33
C TYR A 23 -1.34 -12.96 2.98
N LEU A 24 -0.40 -12.64 3.89
CA LEU A 24 1.04 -12.74 3.60
C LEU A 24 1.54 -14.19 3.51
N SER A 25 1.06 -15.07 4.39
CA SER A 25 1.52 -16.47 4.43
C SER A 25 0.72 -17.39 3.50
N THR A 26 -0.59 -17.18 3.43
CA THR A 26 -1.50 -18.12 2.75
C THR A 26 -2.38 -17.49 1.68
N GLY A 27 -2.36 -16.16 1.52
CA GLY A 27 -3.28 -15.46 0.62
C GLY A 27 -4.76 -15.53 1.06
N ASP A 28 -5.03 -15.86 2.33
CA ASP A 28 -6.37 -16.10 2.85
C ASP A 28 -7.06 -14.77 3.23
N THR A 29 -7.55 -14.06 2.23
CA THR A 29 -8.24 -12.77 2.41
C THR A 29 -9.57 -12.91 3.13
N GLU A 30 -10.22 -14.07 3.06
CA GLU A 30 -11.49 -14.32 3.73
C GLU A 30 -11.33 -14.36 5.25
N LYS A 31 -10.30 -15.06 5.76
CA LYS A 31 -9.98 -15.04 7.20
C LYS A 31 -9.52 -13.66 7.67
N ALA A 32 -8.77 -12.94 6.84
CA ALA A 32 -8.39 -11.56 7.13
C ALA A 32 -9.63 -10.66 7.27
N ARG A 33 -10.57 -10.72 6.31
CA ARG A 33 -11.84 -10.00 6.36
C ARG A 33 -12.67 -10.35 7.60
N ALA A 34 -12.85 -11.64 7.87
CA ALA A 34 -13.63 -12.12 9.01
C ALA A 34 -13.06 -11.59 10.34
N LEU A 35 -11.74 -11.51 10.48
CA LEU A 35 -11.12 -10.91 11.66
C LEU A 35 -11.33 -9.39 11.69
N LEU A 36 -11.11 -8.67 10.58
CA LEU A 36 -11.31 -7.22 10.47
C LEU A 36 -12.73 -6.78 10.85
N GLU A 37 -13.75 -7.57 10.50
CA GLU A 37 -15.16 -7.33 10.86
C GLU A 37 -15.44 -7.42 12.36
N THR A 38 -14.59 -8.12 13.12
CA THR A 38 -14.70 -8.19 14.59
C THR A 38 -13.98 -7.05 15.32
N LEU A 39 -13.11 -6.32 14.61
CA LEU A 39 -12.31 -5.25 15.21
C LEU A 39 -13.12 -3.95 15.35
N PRO A 40 -12.83 -3.13 16.38
CA PRO A 40 -13.48 -1.84 16.53
C PRO A 40 -13.25 -0.96 15.29
N SER A 41 -14.23 -0.10 14.99
CA SER A 41 -14.13 0.85 13.88
C SER A 41 -13.16 1.98 14.23
N LEU A 42 -11.87 1.73 14.01
CA LEU A 42 -10.77 2.68 14.16
C LEU A 42 -10.23 3.06 12.78
N ARG A 43 -9.63 4.24 12.65
CA ARG A 43 -9.02 4.69 11.37
C ARG A 43 -8.00 3.69 10.83
N PHE A 44 -7.24 3.06 11.73
CA PHE A 44 -6.30 2.01 11.36
C PHE A 44 -6.99 0.73 10.87
N ASN A 45 -8.19 0.40 11.38
CA ASN A 45 -8.98 -0.72 10.87
C ASN A 45 -9.53 -0.44 9.46
N ASP A 46 -9.96 0.80 9.19
CA ASP A 46 -10.40 1.22 7.86
C ASP A 46 -9.33 0.98 6.80
N TYR A 47 -8.08 1.34 7.12
CA TYR A 47 -6.93 1.12 6.25
C TYR A 47 -6.78 -0.36 5.87
N TRP A 48 -6.76 -1.26 6.85
CA TRP A 48 -6.61 -2.70 6.58
C TRP A 48 -7.82 -3.30 5.87
N TRP A 49 -9.02 -2.83 6.17
CA TRP A 49 -10.23 -3.24 5.47
C TRP A 49 -10.19 -2.85 3.99
N ILE A 50 -9.77 -1.62 3.69
CA ILE A 50 -9.57 -1.12 2.31
C ILE A 50 -8.55 -1.98 1.58
N LEU A 51 -7.38 -2.24 2.18
CA LEU A 51 -6.35 -3.08 1.57
C LEU A 51 -6.84 -4.50 1.31
N ASN A 52 -7.50 -5.13 2.28
CA ASN A 52 -8.05 -6.47 2.09
C ASN A 52 -9.10 -6.49 0.96
N GLY A 53 -9.98 -5.49 0.91
CA GLY A 53 -10.95 -5.34 -0.16
C GLY A 53 -10.31 -5.17 -1.55
N MET A 54 -9.14 -4.53 -1.64
CA MET A 54 -8.37 -4.47 -2.88
C MET A 54 -7.84 -5.83 -3.31
N LEU A 55 -7.28 -6.61 -2.38
CA LEU A 55 -6.82 -7.98 -2.66
C LEU A 55 -7.96 -8.90 -3.12
N GLU A 56 -9.16 -8.71 -2.55
CA GLU A 56 -10.38 -9.42 -2.94
C GLU A 56 -11.02 -8.88 -4.23
N ARG A 57 -10.49 -7.79 -4.79
CA ARG A 57 -11.08 -7.05 -5.90
C ARG A 57 -12.53 -6.60 -5.62
N ASN A 58 -12.87 -6.41 -4.34
CA ASN A 58 -14.15 -5.88 -3.88
C ASN A 58 -14.20 -4.36 -4.02
N PHE A 59 -13.98 -3.86 -5.24
CA PHE A 59 -13.82 -2.42 -5.48
C PHE A 59 -15.06 -1.61 -5.07
N GLN A 60 -16.26 -2.15 -5.30
CA GLN A 60 -17.50 -1.49 -4.89
C GLN A 60 -17.64 -1.40 -3.36
N GLY A 61 -17.28 -2.47 -2.64
CA GLY A 61 -17.23 -2.44 -1.17
C GLY A 61 -16.20 -1.42 -0.66
N VAL A 62 -15.03 -1.36 -1.29
CA VAL A 62 -14.00 -0.35 -0.96
C VAL A 62 -14.49 1.07 -1.19
N LEU A 63 -15.13 1.36 -2.33
CA LEU A 63 -15.73 2.66 -2.60
C LEU A 63 -16.81 3.01 -1.56
N GLY A 64 -17.70 2.08 -1.23
CA GLY A 64 -18.72 2.29 -0.19
C GLY A 64 -18.12 2.57 1.19
N ARG A 65 -17.03 1.87 1.56
CA ARG A 65 -16.31 2.15 2.82
C ARG A 65 -15.69 3.54 2.78
N LEU A 66 -15.01 3.90 1.69
CA LEU A 66 -14.44 5.24 1.51
C LEU A 66 -15.54 6.30 1.65
N ASP A 67 -16.67 6.18 0.96
CA ASP A 67 -17.78 7.14 1.04
C ASP A 67 -18.28 7.34 2.48
N SER A 68 -18.25 6.29 3.31
CA SER A 68 -18.67 6.34 4.71
C SER A 68 -17.66 7.00 5.68
N LEU A 69 -16.40 7.17 5.28
CA LEU A 69 -15.39 7.76 6.16
C LEU A 69 -15.67 9.25 6.40
N SER A 70 -15.68 9.63 7.67
CA SER A 70 -15.88 11.02 8.13
C SER A 70 -14.62 11.89 8.08
N TYR A 71 -13.51 11.35 7.57
CA TYR A 71 -12.22 12.00 7.51
C TYR A 71 -11.58 11.78 6.13
N ASP A 72 -10.86 12.78 5.65
CA ASP A 72 -10.10 12.69 4.40
C ASP A 72 -8.62 12.33 4.63
N VAL A 73 -8.11 12.63 5.83
CA VAL A 73 -6.73 12.37 6.21
C VAL A 73 -6.68 11.65 7.56
N ALA A 74 -5.85 10.62 7.65
CA ALA A 74 -5.52 9.96 8.91
C ALA A 74 -4.03 9.66 8.96
N GLU A 75 -3.39 10.09 10.05
CA GLU A 75 -1.96 9.92 10.25
C GLU A 75 -1.74 9.21 11.58
N GLY A 76 -0.74 8.34 11.59
CA GLY A 76 -0.20 7.71 12.77
C GLY A 76 1.30 7.49 12.58
N GLU A 77 1.99 7.03 13.62
CA GLU A 77 3.46 6.89 13.60
C GLU A 77 3.97 6.11 12.37
N TYR A 78 3.26 5.04 11.98
CA TYR A 78 3.67 4.14 10.89
C TYR A 78 2.73 4.14 9.68
N PHE A 79 1.75 5.05 9.61
CA PHE A 79 0.85 5.13 8.46
C PHE A 79 0.41 6.55 8.17
N ASN A 80 0.26 6.86 6.89
CA ASN A 80 -0.48 8.02 6.42
C ASN A 80 -1.56 7.54 5.44
N PHE A 81 -2.75 8.11 5.56
CA PHE A 81 -3.89 7.77 4.73
C PHE A 81 -4.48 9.06 4.18
N TYR A 82 -4.62 9.10 2.86
CA TYR A 82 -5.31 10.16 2.13
C TYR A 82 -6.44 9.53 1.33
N LYS A 83 -7.68 9.88 1.68
CA LYS A 83 -8.89 9.29 1.11
C LYS A 83 -8.94 9.42 -0.41
N HIS A 84 -8.56 10.58 -0.94
CA HIS A 84 -8.44 10.82 -2.37
C HIS A 84 -7.38 9.93 -3.04
N LEU A 85 -6.27 9.63 -2.38
CA LEU A 85 -5.28 8.70 -2.92
C LEU A 85 -5.82 7.27 -2.95
N ALA A 86 -6.58 6.87 -1.94
CA ALA A 86 -7.25 5.57 -1.91
C ALA A 86 -8.31 5.43 -3.02
N TYR A 87 -9.12 6.46 -3.29
CA TYR A 87 -10.01 6.46 -4.46
C TYR A 87 -9.24 6.31 -5.77
N ALA A 88 -8.13 7.05 -5.95
CA ALA A 88 -7.32 6.95 -7.17
C ALA A 88 -6.78 5.53 -7.37
N MET A 89 -6.32 4.88 -6.29
CA MET A 89 -5.90 3.47 -6.31
C MET A 89 -7.02 2.51 -6.74
N VAL A 90 -8.23 2.66 -6.19
CA VAL A 90 -9.37 1.81 -6.55
C VAL A 90 -9.77 2.03 -8.01
N TYR A 91 -9.87 3.29 -8.45
CA TYR A 91 -10.24 3.61 -9.83
C TYR A 91 -9.15 3.22 -10.83
N GLN A 92 -7.88 3.18 -10.42
CA GLN A 92 -6.80 2.64 -11.23
C GLN A 92 -7.02 1.15 -11.48
N ALA A 93 -7.33 0.37 -10.44
CA ALA A 93 -7.63 -1.06 -10.57
C ALA A 93 -8.90 -1.32 -11.41
N MET A 94 -9.84 -0.38 -11.42
CA MET A 94 -11.05 -0.41 -12.27
C MET A 94 -10.83 0.16 -13.68
N ASN A 95 -9.61 0.59 -14.03
CA ASN A 95 -9.28 1.23 -15.30
C ASN A 95 -10.10 2.51 -15.62
N ASN A 96 -10.56 3.24 -14.60
CA ASN A 96 -11.33 4.47 -14.77
C ASN A 96 -10.42 5.72 -14.71
N GLN A 97 -9.74 6.00 -15.82
CA GLN A 97 -8.72 7.06 -15.91
C GLN A 97 -9.24 8.46 -15.58
N ALA A 98 -10.51 8.77 -15.84
CA ALA A 98 -11.09 10.07 -15.51
C ALA A 98 -11.17 10.27 -13.99
N LEU A 99 -11.65 9.26 -13.27
CA LEU A 99 -11.75 9.31 -11.80
C LEU A 99 -10.38 9.17 -11.14
N VAL A 100 -9.45 8.39 -11.71
CA VAL A 100 -8.04 8.36 -11.28
C VAL A 100 -7.46 9.77 -11.25
N LYS A 101 -7.54 10.51 -12.37
CA LYS A 101 -6.99 11.87 -12.45
C LYS A 101 -7.67 12.84 -11.49
N SER A 102 -9.00 12.80 -11.37
CA SER A 102 -9.74 13.67 -10.47
C SER A 102 -9.35 13.47 -9.00
N HIS A 103 -9.28 12.22 -8.55
CA HIS A 103 -8.93 11.91 -7.18
C HIS A 103 -7.43 12.08 -6.90
N ALA A 104 -6.56 11.74 -7.85
CA ALA A 104 -5.12 11.98 -7.72
C ALA A 104 -4.79 13.48 -7.60
N GLU A 105 -5.53 14.35 -8.29
CA GLU A 105 -5.36 15.80 -8.15
C GLU A 105 -5.76 16.29 -6.75
N GLY A 106 -6.88 15.80 -6.20
CA GLY A 106 -7.27 16.10 -4.82
C GLY A 106 -6.23 15.62 -3.80
N ALA A 107 -5.67 14.43 -4.00
CA ALA A 107 -4.59 13.91 -3.17
C ALA A 107 -3.33 14.77 -3.27
N ARG A 108 -2.91 15.14 -4.49
CA ARG A 108 -1.75 15.98 -4.75
C ARG A 108 -1.82 17.30 -3.99
N ILE A 109 -2.96 17.99 -4.03
CA ILE A 109 -3.14 19.29 -3.35
C ILE A 109 -2.93 19.13 -1.83
N ALA A 110 -3.57 18.13 -1.22
CA ALA A 110 -3.44 17.90 0.22
C ALA A 110 -2.00 17.49 0.62
N LEU A 111 -1.36 16.64 -0.19
CA LEU A 111 0.00 16.16 0.05
C LEU A 111 1.06 17.24 -0.13
N GLU A 112 0.90 18.13 -1.12
CA GLU A 112 1.80 19.28 -1.30
C GLU A 112 1.70 20.27 -0.15
N GLU A 113 0.50 20.47 0.44
CA GLU A 113 0.34 21.28 1.65
C GLU A 113 1.03 20.61 2.85
N ALA A 114 0.76 19.33 3.09
CA ALA A 114 1.39 18.60 4.19
C ALA A 114 2.93 18.57 4.06
N LEU A 115 3.46 18.52 2.84
CA LEU A 115 4.89 18.57 2.59
C LEU A 115 5.51 19.94 2.91
N ARG A 116 4.76 21.04 2.81
CA ARG A 116 5.26 22.37 3.24
C ARG A 116 5.48 22.42 4.74
N GLU A 117 4.61 21.78 5.51
CA GLU A 117 4.71 21.70 6.96
C GLU A 117 5.77 20.68 7.41
N HIS A 118 5.91 19.58 6.66
CA HIS A 118 6.78 18.46 6.99
C HIS A 118 7.66 18.04 5.80
N PRO A 119 8.63 18.86 5.39
CA PRO A 119 9.38 18.70 4.13
C PRO A 119 10.32 17.50 4.06
N GLU A 120 10.50 16.77 5.17
CA GLU A 120 11.34 15.57 5.24
C GLU A 120 10.55 14.33 5.65
N ASP A 121 9.22 14.39 5.61
CA ASP A 121 8.38 13.22 5.90
C ASP A 121 8.37 12.26 4.70
N SER A 122 9.00 11.10 4.89
CA SER A 122 9.12 10.07 3.86
C SER A 122 7.76 9.50 3.44
N ARG A 123 6.76 9.51 4.33
CA ARG A 123 5.41 9.01 4.05
C ARG A 123 4.69 9.94 3.08
N ILE A 124 4.81 11.25 3.29
CA ILE A 124 4.24 12.27 2.40
C ILE A 124 4.90 12.19 1.03
N HIS A 125 6.23 12.11 0.96
CA HIS A 125 6.94 11.91 -0.31
C HIS A 125 6.48 10.65 -1.06
N ALA A 126 6.31 9.52 -0.39
CA ALA A 126 5.83 8.28 -1.03
C ALA A 126 4.40 8.42 -1.58
N SER A 127 3.48 8.98 -0.78
CA SER A 127 2.10 9.23 -1.20
C SER A 127 2.01 10.25 -2.34
N LEU A 128 2.84 11.31 -2.30
CA LEU A 128 2.89 12.33 -3.35
C LEU A 128 3.45 11.76 -4.66
N GLY A 129 4.45 10.87 -4.56
CA GLY A 129 4.97 10.13 -5.71
C GLY A 129 3.88 9.30 -6.39
N LEU A 130 3.04 8.60 -5.64
CA LEU A 130 1.89 7.86 -6.19
C LEU A 130 0.85 8.79 -6.81
N ALA A 131 0.54 9.92 -6.18
CA ALA A 131 -0.39 10.91 -6.73
C ALA A 131 0.12 11.45 -8.09
N TYR A 132 1.41 11.80 -8.18
CA TYR A 132 2.02 12.20 -9.44
C TYR A 132 2.01 11.08 -10.49
N ALA A 133 2.25 9.82 -10.08
CA ALA A 133 2.20 8.68 -10.98
C ALA A 133 0.81 8.54 -11.62
N TYR A 134 -0.25 8.60 -10.82
CA TYR A 134 -1.64 8.57 -11.29
C TYR A 134 -2.02 9.76 -12.18
N LEU A 135 -1.36 10.90 -12.02
CA LEU A 135 -1.52 12.07 -12.90
C LEU A 135 -0.72 11.96 -14.21
N GLY A 136 0.08 10.91 -14.40
CA GLY A 136 0.99 10.75 -15.54
C GLY A 136 2.24 11.64 -15.46
N ARG A 137 2.51 12.24 -14.30
CA ARG A 137 3.66 13.11 -14.03
C ARG A 137 4.87 12.27 -13.62
N LYS A 138 5.36 11.48 -14.58
CA LYS A 138 6.36 10.41 -14.35
C LYS A 138 7.62 10.86 -13.63
N ASP A 139 8.26 11.93 -14.11
CA ASP A 139 9.55 12.37 -13.53
C ASP A 139 9.38 12.86 -12.10
N GLU A 140 8.25 13.49 -11.80
CA GLU A 140 7.91 13.95 -10.45
C GLU A 140 7.62 12.77 -9.53
N ALA A 141 6.83 11.81 -10.00
CA ALA A 141 6.53 10.59 -9.28
C ALA A 141 7.80 9.85 -8.83
N ILE A 142 8.73 9.63 -9.76
CA ILE A 142 9.98 8.92 -9.47
C ILE A 142 10.88 9.72 -8.52
N ARG A 143 10.95 11.06 -8.67
CA ARG A 143 11.73 11.91 -7.75
C ARG A 143 11.22 11.80 -6.32
N GLU A 144 9.91 11.92 -6.12
CA GLU A 144 9.30 11.84 -4.79
C GLU A 144 9.46 10.45 -4.18
N GLY A 145 9.25 9.39 -4.96
CA GLY A 145 9.47 8.01 -4.50
C GLY A 145 10.92 7.75 -4.07
N LYS A 146 11.89 8.21 -4.85
CA LYS A 146 13.32 8.13 -4.48
C LYS A 146 13.65 8.96 -3.24
N ARG A 147 13.03 10.14 -3.10
CA ARG A 147 13.21 11.00 -1.92
C ARG A 147 12.70 10.29 -0.65
N ALA A 148 11.55 9.64 -0.71
CA ALA A 148 11.03 8.82 0.39
C ALA A 148 12.02 7.76 0.86
N VAL A 149 12.57 6.95 -0.05
CA VAL A 149 13.59 5.94 0.26
C VAL A 149 14.85 6.56 0.85
N SER A 150 15.30 7.71 0.34
CA SER A 150 16.53 8.37 0.80
C SER A 150 16.42 8.94 2.23
N LEU A 151 15.24 9.40 2.62
CA LEU A 151 14.99 10.01 3.93
C LEU A 151 14.81 8.97 5.05
N TYR A 152 14.48 7.74 4.68
CA TYR A 152 14.26 6.63 5.61
C TYR A 152 14.98 5.35 5.13
N PRO A 153 16.32 5.34 5.12
CA PRO A 153 17.09 4.20 4.66
C PRO A 153 17.03 3.03 5.66
N LEU A 154 17.30 1.81 5.20
CA LEU A 154 17.30 0.61 6.07
C LEU A 154 18.23 0.73 7.28
N SER A 155 19.35 1.46 7.17
CA SER A 155 20.26 1.73 8.28
C SER A 155 19.61 2.50 9.44
N LYS A 156 18.49 3.20 9.18
CA LYS A 156 17.72 3.95 10.17
C LYS A 156 16.69 3.05 10.84
N ASP A 157 15.95 2.30 10.03
CA ASP A 157 14.98 1.32 10.49
C ASP A 157 14.72 0.29 9.39
N ALA A 158 15.16 -0.95 9.64
CA ALA A 158 15.02 -2.05 8.70
C ALA A 158 13.58 -2.54 8.57
N TYR A 159 12.68 -2.19 9.50
CA TYR A 159 11.27 -2.58 9.48
C TYR A 159 10.41 -1.58 8.70
N GLY A 160 10.57 -0.28 8.95
CA GLY A 160 9.82 0.78 8.27
C GLY A 160 10.31 1.09 6.85
N ALA A 161 11.63 1.04 6.60
CA ALA A 161 12.22 1.42 5.31
C ALA A 161 11.69 0.62 4.09
N PRO A 162 11.46 -0.70 4.20
CA PRO A 162 10.92 -1.48 3.09
C PRO A 162 9.54 -0.99 2.57
N HIS A 163 8.74 -0.28 3.39
CA HIS A 163 7.48 0.32 2.93
C HIS A 163 7.70 1.35 1.82
N TYR A 164 8.75 2.16 1.92
CA TYR A 164 9.05 3.20 0.93
C TYR A 164 9.63 2.62 -0.36
N VAL A 165 10.38 1.51 -0.26
CA VAL A 165 10.85 0.76 -1.43
C VAL A 165 9.66 0.12 -2.15
N ASN A 166 8.69 -0.43 -1.42
CA ASN A 166 7.46 -0.93 -2.00
C ASN A 166 6.65 0.20 -2.69
N SER A 167 6.51 1.36 -2.05
CA SER A 167 5.86 2.53 -2.70
C SER A 167 6.59 2.95 -3.98
N LEU A 168 7.93 2.90 -4.01
CA LEU A 168 8.70 3.18 -5.22
C LEU A 168 8.45 2.13 -6.32
N ALA A 169 8.32 0.84 -5.97
CA ALA A 169 7.93 -0.21 -6.90
C ALA A 169 6.54 0.03 -7.50
N MET A 170 5.57 0.44 -6.67
CA MET A 170 4.22 0.81 -7.11
C MET A 170 4.26 2.01 -8.07
N ILE A 171 5.04 3.05 -7.74
CA ILE A 171 5.24 4.22 -8.59
C ILE A 171 5.79 3.80 -9.96
N TYR A 172 6.85 3.00 -9.99
CA TYR A 172 7.44 2.50 -11.23
C TYR A 172 6.44 1.69 -12.05
N THR A 173 5.61 0.87 -11.40
CA THR A 173 4.54 0.11 -12.07
C THR A 173 3.52 1.03 -12.74
N VAL A 174 3.01 2.04 -12.02
CA VAL A 174 2.01 2.96 -12.55
C VAL A 174 2.54 3.79 -13.72
N VAL A 175 3.82 4.18 -13.72
CA VAL A 175 4.45 4.97 -14.79
C VAL A 175 5.04 4.13 -15.93
N GLY A 176 4.86 2.81 -15.91
CA GLY A 176 5.28 1.90 -16.97
C GLY A 176 6.76 1.49 -16.96
N GLU A 177 7.49 1.78 -15.87
CA GLU A 177 8.90 1.39 -15.68
C GLU A 177 8.97 0.00 -15.04
N TYR A 178 8.48 -1.01 -15.76
CA TYR A 178 8.27 -2.36 -15.20
C TYR A 178 9.55 -3.06 -14.75
N GLU A 179 10.66 -2.88 -15.46
CA GLU A 179 11.95 -3.44 -15.07
C GLU A 179 12.43 -2.87 -13.72
N GLU A 180 12.27 -1.56 -13.52
CA GLU A 180 12.63 -0.92 -12.25
C GLU A 180 11.69 -1.32 -11.11
N ALA A 181 10.40 -1.48 -11.39
CA ALA A 181 9.44 -2.01 -10.43
C ALA A 181 9.84 -3.42 -9.97
N ILE A 182 10.17 -4.31 -10.91
CA ILE A 182 10.58 -5.68 -10.61
C ILE A 182 11.91 -5.71 -9.85
N ASN A 183 12.88 -4.85 -10.18
CA ASN A 183 14.12 -4.72 -9.41
C ASN A 183 13.85 -4.40 -7.93
N GLN A 184 12.88 -3.51 -7.64
CA GLN A 184 12.52 -3.20 -6.26
C GLN A 184 11.82 -4.38 -5.57
N LEU A 185 10.95 -5.12 -6.28
CA LEU A 185 10.26 -6.28 -5.72
C LEU A 185 11.22 -7.44 -5.42
N GLU A 186 12.14 -7.74 -6.33
CA GLU A 186 13.21 -8.73 -6.11
C GLU A 186 14.08 -8.34 -4.91
N TYR A 187 14.46 -7.07 -4.82
CA TYR A 187 15.20 -6.57 -3.66
C TYR A 187 14.43 -6.78 -2.36
N LEU A 188 13.15 -6.43 -2.31
CA LEU A 188 12.31 -6.63 -1.12
C LEU A 188 12.20 -8.12 -0.75
N MET A 189 12.02 -9.01 -1.72
CA MET A 189 11.97 -10.45 -1.49
C MET A 189 13.32 -11.03 -1.01
N SER A 190 14.44 -10.36 -1.30
CA SER A 190 15.79 -10.78 -0.85
C SER A 190 16.12 -10.40 0.60
N ILE A 191 15.38 -9.46 1.19
CA ILE A 191 15.56 -9.03 2.59
C ILE A 191 14.42 -9.58 3.46
N GLU A 192 14.57 -9.52 4.78
CA GLU A 192 13.47 -9.83 5.72
C GLU A 192 12.38 -8.73 5.68
N SER A 193 11.67 -8.61 4.55
CA SER A 193 10.52 -7.70 4.36
C SER A 193 9.22 -8.46 4.07
N GLY A 194 9.18 -9.73 4.46
CA GLY A 194 8.05 -10.65 4.24
C GLY A 194 6.72 -10.18 4.86
N ASP A 195 6.75 -9.10 5.63
CA ASP A 195 5.58 -8.43 6.17
C ASP A 195 4.99 -7.38 5.21
N ILE A 196 5.70 -7.00 4.14
CA ILE A 196 5.27 -6.02 3.13
C ILE A 196 4.97 -6.70 1.80
N VAL A 197 5.90 -7.50 1.30
CA VAL A 197 5.73 -8.27 0.06
C VAL A 197 5.89 -9.75 0.35
N SER A 198 5.06 -10.53 -0.31
CA SER A 198 5.09 -11.98 -0.27
C SER A 198 4.49 -12.49 -1.57
N ILE A 199 4.84 -13.70 -1.97
CA ILE A 199 4.32 -14.29 -3.20
C ILE A 199 2.77 -14.33 -3.22
N PRO A 200 2.06 -14.70 -2.14
CA PRO A 200 0.60 -14.63 -2.13
C PRO A 200 0.06 -13.22 -2.39
N VAL A 201 0.62 -12.20 -1.74
CA VAL A 201 0.20 -10.80 -1.96
C VAL A 201 0.52 -10.35 -3.38
N LEU A 202 1.72 -10.64 -3.88
CA LEU A 202 2.10 -10.32 -5.26
C LEU A 202 1.16 -10.99 -6.26
N ARG A 203 0.61 -12.19 -5.96
CA ARG A 203 -0.39 -12.89 -6.78
C ARG A 203 -1.79 -12.28 -6.73
N LEU A 204 -2.19 -11.72 -5.61
CA LEU A 204 -3.55 -11.22 -5.39
C LEU A 204 -3.72 -9.73 -5.75
N ASP A 205 -2.74 -8.91 -5.38
CA ASP A 205 -2.86 -7.46 -5.42
C ASP A 205 -2.97 -6.95 -6.87
N PRO A 206 -4.06 -6.23 -7.22
CA PRO A 206 -4.26 -5.68 -8.56
C PRO A 206 -3.23 -4.59 -8.94
N MET A 207 -2.50 -4.02 -7.98
CA MET A 207 -1.38 -3.10 -8.27
C MET A 207 -0.36 -3.71 -9.23
N TRP A 208 -0.12 -5.01 -9.13
CA TRP A 208 0.88 -5.71 -9.94
C TRP A 208 0.30 -6.35 -11.20
N ASP A 209 -0.98 -6.13 -11.51
CA ASP A 209 -1.61 -6.65 -12.73
C ASP A 209 -0.85 -6.29 -14.02
N PRO A 210 -0.31 -5.06 -14.19
CA PRO A 210 0.52 -4.73 -15.35
C PRO A 210 1.78 -5.60 -15.51
N LEU A 211 2.30 -6.18 -14.41
CA LEU A 211 3.52 -6.98 -14.40
C LEU A 211 3.27 -8.48 -14.65
N ARG A 212 2.02 -8.94 -14.62
CA ARG A 212 1.64 -10.38 -14.66
C ARG A 212 2.20 -11.16 -15.85
N GLN A 213 2.37 -10.49 -16.97
CA GLN A 213 2.88 -11.09 -18.22
C GLN A 213 4.39 -10.90 -18.39
N HIS A 214 5.06 -10.20 -17.47
CA HIS A 214 6.49 -9.97 -17.54
C HIS A 214 7.27 -11.23 -17.12
N PRO A 215 8.21 -11.75 -17.94
CA PRO A 215 8.90 -13.01 -17.63
C PRO A 215 9.63 -13.02 -16.29
N ARG A 216 10.30 -11.91 -15.94
CA ARG A 216 10.97 -11.78 -14.63
C ARG A 216 9.99 -11.79 -13.46
N PHE A 217 8.82 -11.17 -13.62
CA PHE A 217 7.80 -11.18 -12.58
C PHE A 217 7.20 -12.58 -12.41
N GLN A 218 6.99 -13.33 -13.51
CA GLN A 218 6.57 -14.73 -13.43
C GLN A 218 7.61 -15.59 -12.70
N SER A 219 8.89 -15.40 -13.02
CA SER A 219 10.00 -16.11 -12.36
C SER A 219 10.04 -15.81 -10.86
N LEU A 220 9.90 -14.53 -10.47
CA LEU A 220 9.83 -14.11 -9.06
C LEU A 220 8.70 -14.81 -8.28
N LEU A 221 7.58 -15.13 -8.93
CA LEU A 221 6.45 -15.81 -8.29
C LEU A 221 6.65 -17.33 -8.18
N GLU A 222 7.67 -17.92 -8.80
CA GLU A 222 7.94 -19.36 -8.78
C GLU A 222 9.02 -19.74 -7.75
N GLU A 223 9.79 -18.77 -7.25
CA GLU A 223 10.78 -18.98 -6.20
C GLU A 223 10.09 -19.38 -4.89
N ASN A 224 10.46 -20.52 -4.28
CA ASN A 224 9.86 -21.03 -3.03
C ASN A 224 10.71 -20.71 -1.81
#